data_AF-A0AAW9DST5-F1
#
_entry.id   AF-A0AAW9DST5-F1
#
_cell.length_a   1.000
_cell.length_b   1.000
_cell.length_c   1.000
_cell.angle_alpha   90.00
_cell.angle_beta   90.00
_cell.angle_gamma   90.00
#
_symmetry.space_group_name_H-M   'P 1'
#
loop_
_entity.id
_entity.type
_entity.pdbx_description
1 polymer ?
#
loop_
_entity_poly.entity_id
_entity_poly.type
_entity_poly.pdbx_seq_one_letter_code
_entity_poly.pdbx_strand_id
1 'polypeptide(L)'
;MPWTPTYTPLTLKEKLTFTARKLRETMATQHKLLGIALPLLCLLDARFSSLINRLLDAIAATPGPHRARSPRTQPDSPRESRPPAWLRNWHTTSLGPPPPLPRRFGILRRTFAHYTVNGFIAQIEHLLTTPDMQEAIARNPAIPRILRPLCHLCGINPQPSSLCPNASANRAPNPHPNPSRNPRCPTSTIAASAISSPTPPTRAISSRSIPPAPHSATTQSENRKNPADPRHFRTPKSLRYRNYLIVMRVFHANPPGPRHQRLDRSRPYA
;
A
#
# COMPACT_ATOMS: atom_id res chain seq x y z
N MET A 1 -12.21 9.40 47.50
CA MET A 1 -10.96 9.39 46.73
C MET A 1 -11.31 9.42 45.24
N PRO A 2 -10.88 10.43 44.47
CA PRO A 2 -11.17 10.49 43.05
C PRO A 2 -10.37 9.39 42.31
N TRP A 3 -11.05 8.51 41.59
CA TRP A 3 -10.35 7.58 40.70
C TRP A 3 -9.85 8.40 39.50
N THR A 4 -8.54 8.50 39.34
CA THR A 4 -7.96 8.95 38.07
C THR A 4 -7.64 7.69 37.27
N PRO A 5 -8.31 7.43 36.14
CA PRO A 5 -7.98 6.27 35.31
C PRO A 5 -6.53 6.42 34.82
N THR A 6 -5.67 5.46 35.20
CA THR A 6 -4.30 5.41 34.71
C THR A 6 -4.32 5.13 33.21
N TYR A 7 -4.14 6.17 32.39
CA TYR A 7 -4.06 6.01 30.94
C TYR A 7 -2.67 5.51 30.57
N THR A 8 -2.56 4.23 30.22
CA THR A 8 -1.32 3.71 29.64
C THR A 8 -1.19 4.23 28.21
N PRO A 9 -0.13 5.00 27.88
CA PRO A 9 0.04 5.51 26.53
C PRO A 9 0.25 4.34 25.58
N LEU A 10 -0.59 4.26 24.53
CA LEU A 10 -0.46 3.25 23.49
C LEU A 10 0.90 3.37 22.79
N THR A 11 1.54 2.23 22.59
CA THR A 11 2.81 2.15 21.85
C THR A 11 2.62 2.50 20.37
N LEU A 12 3.68 2.94 19.69
CA LEU A 12 3.64 3.23 18.25
C LEU A 12 3.11 2.04 17.42
N LYS A 13 3.54 0.82 17.78
CA LYS A 13 3.10 -0.43 17.15
C LYS A 13 1.58 -0.65 17.30
N GLU A 14 1.05 -0.42 18.49
CA GLU A 14 -0.39 -0.56 18.76
C GLU A 14 -1.20 0.49 18.00
N LYS A 15 -0.75 1.76 18.02
CA LYS A 15 -1.37 2.85 17.26
C LYS A 15 -1.46 2.52 15.77
N LEU A 16 -0.33 2.11 15.16
CA LEU A 16 -0.31 1.72 13.74
C LEU A 16 -1.20 0.52 13.44
N THR A 17 -1.15 -0.52 14.28
CA THR A 17 -1.96 -1.73 14.09
C THR A 17 -3.45 -1.41 14.20
N PHE A 18 -3.82 -0.57 15.17
CA PHE A 18 -5.19 -0.09 15.35
C PHE A 18 -5.68 0.70 14.13
N THR A 19 -4.92 1.71 13.69
CA THR A 19 -5.28 2.55 12.54
C THR A 19 -5.34 1.72 11.25
N ALA A 20 -4.39 0.82 11.03
CA ALA A 20 -4.38 -0.08 9.88
C ALA A 20 -5.60 -1.00 9.87
N ARG A 21 -5.95 -1.60 11.01
CA ARG A 21 -7.15 -2.43 11.15
C ARG A 21 -8.42 -1.63 10.84
N LYS A 22 -8.57 -0.43 11.40
CA LYS A 22 -9.74 0.43 11.17
C LYS A 22 -9.85 0.92 9.73
N LEU A 23 -8.73 1.23 9.08
CA LEU A 23 -8.70 1.55 7.66
C LEU A 23 -9.21 0.38 6.81
N ARG A 24 -8.78 -0.85 7.10
CA ARG A 24 -9.24 -2.05 6.39
C ARG A 24 -10.73 -2.33 6.60
N GLU A 25 -11.21 -2.22 7.85
CA GLU A 25 -12.65 -2.33 8.17
C GLU A 25 -13.47 -1.31 7.37
N THR A 26 -13.03 -0.05 7.34
CA THR A 26 -13.74 0.99 6.58
C THR A 26 -13.68 0.79 5.07
N MET A 27 -12.56 0.37 4.50
CA MET A 27 -12.49 -0.03 3.08
C MET A 27 -13.49 -1.15 2.77
N ALA A 28 -13.57 -2.16 3.64
CA ALA A 28 -14.52 -3.27 3.51
C ALA A 28 -15.98 -2.84 3.67
N THR A 29 -16.30 -1.80 4.43
CA THR A 29 -17.66 -1.26 4.45
C THR A 29 -17.96 -0.42 3.20
N GLN A 30 -17.00 0.42 2.79
CA GLN A 30 -17.19 1.41 1.72
C GLN A 30 -17.21 0.79 0.31
N HIS A 31 -16.60 -0.38 0.09
CA HIS A 31 -16.62 -1.00 -1.24
C HIS A 31 -18.04 -1.28 -1.76
N LYS A 32 -18.98 -1.63 -0.87
CA LYS A 32 -20.39 -1.87 -1.24
C LYS A 32 -21.09 -0.58 -1.62
N LEU A 33 -20.86 0.48 -0.83
CA LEU A 33 -21.49 1.78 -1.02
C LEU A 33 -21.01 2.46 -2.31
N LEU A 34 -19.73 2.31 -2.64
CA LEU A 34 -19.11 2.93 -3.81
C LEU A 34 -19.12 2.04 -5.07
N GLY A 35 -19.69 0.84 -5.00
CA GLY A 35 -19.71 -0.10 -6.13
C GLY A 35 -18.32 -0.56 -6.58
N ILE A 36 -17.33 -0.56 -5.68
CA ILE A 36 -15.95 -0.94 -6.00
C ILE A 36 -15.88 -2.45 -6.23
N ALA A 37 -15.25 -2.86 -7.34
CA ALA A 37 -15.08 -4.26 -7.67
C ALA A 37 -14.33 -5.02 -6.55
N LEU A 38 -14.91 -6.14 -6.10
CA LEU A 38 -14.35 -6.95 -5.02
C LEU A 38 -12.88 -7.38 -5.26
N PRO A 39 -12.48 -7.81 -6.48
CA PRO A 39 -11.07 -8.13 -6.74
C PRO A 39 -10.11 -6.96 -6.49
N LEU A 40 -10.52 -5.73 -6.82
CA LEU A 40 -9.70 -4.53 -6.58
C LEU A 40 -9.55 -4.25 -5.08
N LEU A 41 -10.65 -4.35 -4.30
CA LEU A 41 -10.59 -4.21 -2.84
C LEU A 41 -9.54 -5.17 -2.25
N CYS A 42 -9.53 -6.41 -2.70
CA CYS A 42 -8.72 -7.45 -2.08
C CYS A 42 -7.24 -7.33 -2.48
N LEU A 43 -6.96 -6.89 -3.71
CA LEU A 43 -5.61 -6.53 -4.13
C LEU A 43 -5.07 -5.33 -3.33
N LEU A 44 -5.91 -4.31 -3.08
CA LEU A 44 -5.54 -3.16 -2.26
C LEU A 44 -5.31 -3.55 -0.79
N ASP A 45 -6.21 -4.37 -0.23
CA ASP A 45 -6.13 -4.86 1.15
C ASP A 45 -4.87 -5.71 1.39
N ALA A 46 -4.60 -6.66 0.49
CA ALA A 46 -3.42 -7.51 0.57
C ALA A 46 -2.12 -6.69 0.45
N ARG A 47 -2.08 -5.73 -0.49
CA ARG A 47 -0.91 -4.85 -0.65
C ARG A 47 -0.70 -3.96 0.56
N PHE A 48 -1.76 -3.33 1.08
CA PHE A 48 -1.70 -2.49 2.26
C PHE A 48 -1.22 -3.29 3.49
N SER A 49 -1.83 -4.46 3.74
CA SER A 49 -1.46 -5.35 4.85
C SER A 49 0.00 -5.82 4.73
N SER A 50 0.46 -6.17 3.54
CA SER A 50 1.85 -6.56 3.31
C SER A 50 2.83 -5.43 3.65
N LEU A 51 2.52 -4.19 3.28
CA LEU A 51 3.35 -3.02 3.58
C LEU A 51 3.36 -2.69 5.07
N ILE A 52 2.21 -2.73 5.73
CA ILE A 52 2.11 -2.52 7.18
C ILE A 52 2.89 -3.60 7.93
N ASN A 53 2.73 -4.89 7.60
CA ASN A 53 3.45 -5.96 8.28
C ASN A 53 4.97 -5.80 8.12
N ARG A 54 5.46 -5.46 6.91
CA ARG A 54 6.89 -5.18 6.69
C ARG A 54 7.38 -3.99 7.52
N LEU A 55 6.54 -2.96 7.67
CA LEU A 55 6.87 -1.80 8.51
C LEU A 55 6.96 -2.21 9.98
N LEU A 56 5.98 -2.95 10.49
CA LEU A 56 5.97 -3.45 11.86
C LEU A 56 7.16 -4.38 12.14
N ASP A 57 7.50 -5.26 11.20
CA ASP A 57 8.68 -6.12 11.28
C ASP A 57 9.96 -5.30 11.32
N ALA A 58 10.06 -4.23 10.52
CA ALA A 58 11.22 -3.34 10.50
C ALA A 58 11.34 -2.47 11.77
N ILE A 59 10.21 -2.08 12.39
CA ILE A 59 10.19 -1.39 13.68
C ILE A 59 10.62 -2.34 14.81
N ALA A 60 10.17 -3.60 14.76
CA ALA A 60 10.52 -4.60 15.76
C ALA A 60 11.95 -5.15 15.61
N ALA A 61 12.51 -5.11 14.40
CA ALA A 61 13.86 -5.54 14.14
C ALA A 61 14.88 -4.56 14.75
N THR A 62 15.68 -5.05 15.69
CA THR A 62 16.88 -4.34 16.14
C THR A 62 17.77 -4.10 14.93
N PRO A 63 18.30 -2.88 14.72
CA PRO A 63 19.23 -2.62 13.63
C PRO A 63 20.43 -3.56 13.77
N GLY A 64 20.47 -4.59 12.93
CA GLY A 64 21.62 -5.48 12.87
C GLY A 64 22.83 -4.67 12.43
N PRO A 65 24.05 -5.01 12.89
CA PRO A 65 25.25 -4.41 12.36
C PRO A 65 25.18 -4.51 10.85
N HIS A 66 25.36 -3.38 10.17
CA HIS A 66 25.27 -3.30 8.72
C HIS A 66 26.32 -4.26 8.18
N ARG A 67 25.94 -5.51 7.90
CA ARG A 67 26.88 -6.51 7.40
C ARG A 67 27.41 -5.89 6.12
N ALA A 68 28.69 -5.51 6.15
CA ALA A 68 29.42 -5.15 4.95
C ALA A 68 29.03 -6.24 3.97
N ARG A 69 28.43 -5.83 2.86
CA ARG A 69 27.91 -6.76 1.87
C ARG A 69 29.14 -7.48 1.36
N SER A 70 29.52 -8.58 2.00
CA SER A 70 30.67 -9.36 1.57
C SER A 70 30.42 -9.62 0.09
N PRO A 71 31.43 -9.41 -0.76
CA PRO A 71 31.33 -9.78 -2.16
C PRO A 71 30.73 -11.16 -2.16
N ARG A 72 29.55 -11.27 -2.76
CA ARG A 72 28.76 -12.49 -2.71
C ARG A 72 29.54 -13.48 -3.55
N THR A 73 30.51 -14.14 -2.93
CA THR A 73 31.10 -15.38 -3.41
C THR A 73 29.89 -16.28 -3.53
N GLN A 74 29.38 -16.45 -4.75
CA GLN A 74 28.34 -17.43 -5.00
C GLN A 74 28.93 -18.73 -4.50
N PRO A 75 28.43 -19.31 -3.40
CA PRO A 75 28.74 -20.70 -3.16
C PRO A 75 28.13 -21.41 -4.37
N ASP A 76 28.90 -22.26 -5.04
CA ASP A 76 28.40 -23.27 -5.97
C ASP A 76 27.57 -24.31 -5.19
N SER A 77 26.60 -23.83 -4.43
CA SER A 77 25.58 -24.62 -3.78
C SER A 77 24.78 -25.23 -4.93
N PRO A 78 24.69 -26.57 -4.98
CA PRO A 78 23.88 -27.26 -5.97
C PRO A 78 22.49 -26.65 -5.90
N ARG A 79 22.06 -26.15 -7.05
CA ARG A 79 20.86 -25.34 -7.27
C ARG A 79 19.66 -26.02 -6.64
N GLU A 80 19.46 -25.77 -5.34
CA GLU A 80 18.41 -26.39 -4.55
C GLU A 80 17.11 -26.05 -5.27
N SER A 81 16.44 -27.11 -5.74
CA SER A 81 15.39 -27.03 -6.74
C SER A 81 14.35 -26.05 -6.25
N ARG A 82 14.38 -24.85 -6.82
CA ARG A 82 13.36 -23.83 -6.54
C ARG A 82 12.02 -24.53 -6.69
N PRO A 83 11.13 -24.44 -5.69
CA PRO A 83 9.81 -25.04 -5.81
C PRO A 83 9.24 -24.59 -7.16
N PRO A 84 8.71 -25.53 -7.96
CA PRO A 84 8.30 -25.25 -9.31
C PRO A 84 7.44 -23.99 -9.37
N ALA A 85 7.63 -23.16 -10.40
CA ALA A 85 6.91 -21.88 -10.50
C ALA A 85 5.39 -22.03 -10.37
N TRP A 86 4.83 -23.18 -10.75
CA TRP A 86 3.41 -23.52 -10.60
C TRP A 86 2.95 -23.66 -9.14
N LEU A 87 3.80 -24.14 -8.23
CA LEU A 87 3.50 -24.25 -6.79
C LEU A 87 3.41 -22.89 -6.09
N ARG A 88 4.17 -21.89 -6.56
CA ARG A 88 4.01 -20.50 -6.08
C ARG A 88 2.72 -19.84 -6.58
N ASN A 89 2.10 -20.38 -7.62
CA ASN A 89 0.98 -19.77 -8.33
C ASN A 89 -0.33 -20.55 -8.14
N TRP A 90 -0.36 -21.58 -7.29
CA TRP A 90 -1.52 -22.48 -7.11
C TRP A 90 -2.81 -21.74 -6.68
N HIS A 91 -2.71 -20.65 -5.92
CA HIS A 91 -3.88 -19.84 -5.56
C HIS A 91 -4.39 -18.93 -6.69
N THR A 92 -3.64 -18.81 -7.79
CA THR A 92 -3.98 -17.98 -8.97
C THR A 92 -4.47 -18.79 -10.16
N THR A 93 -4.33 -20.12 -10.15
CA THR A 93 -4.57 -20.96 -11.34
C THR A 93 -6.03 -21.02 -11.82
N SER A 94 -7.02 -20.70 -10.98
CA SER A 94 -8.42 -20.70 -11.41
C SER A 94 -8.95 -19.34 -11.87
N LEU A 95 -8.19 -18.25 -11.74
CA LEU A 95 -8.66 -16.89 -12.02
C LEU A 95 -7.78 -16.12 -13.02
N GLY A 96 -6.78 -16.77 -13.62
CA GLY A 96 -5.80 -16.11 -14.47
C GLY A 96 -4.82 -15.24 -13.65
N PRO A 97 -3.80 -14.65 -14.30
CA PRO A 97 -2.90 -13.72 -13.64
C PRO A 97 -3.73 -12.57 -13.04
N PRO A 98 -3.50 -12.19 -11.76
CA PRO A 98 -4.24 -11.09 -11.17
C PRO A 98 -4.00 -9.82 -12.00
N PRO A 99 -5.05 -9.03 -12.28
CA PRO A 99 -4.89 -7.82 -13.06
C PRO A 99 -3.85 -6.92 -12.38
N PRO A 100 -2.95 -6.27 -13.16
CA PRO A 100 -1.93 -5.42 -12.57
C PRO A 100 -2.60 -4.29 -11.78
N LEU A 101 -2.19 -4.13 -10.51
CA LEU A 101 -2.65 -3.02 -9.68
C LEU A 101 -2.27 -1.68 -10.35
N PRO A 102 -3.19 -0.71 -10.41
CA PRO A 102 -2.87 0.60 -10.96
C PRO A 102 -1.70 1.21 -10.18
N ARG A 103 -0.73 1.76 -10.90
CA ARG A 103 0.50 2.33 -10.30
C ARG A 103 0.36 3.82 -9.97
N ARG A 104 -0.87 4.35 -9.92
CA ARG A 104 -1.13 5.77 -9.69
C ARG A 104 -0.90 6.14 -8.22
N PHE A 105 -0.35 7.33 -7.99
CA PHE A 105 -0.19 7.90 -6.65
C PHE A 105 -1.56 8.09 -5.98
N GLY A 106 -1.65 7.73 -4.70
CA GLY A 106 -2.87 7.89 -3.90
C GLY A 106 -4.03 7.04 -4.39
N ILE A 107 -3.75 5.86 -4.96
CA ILE A 107 -4.80 4.94 -5.42
C ILE A 107 -5.84 4.66 -4.34
N LEU A 108 -5.44 4.52 -3.08
CA LEU A 108 -6.38 4.24 -2.00
C LEU A 108 -7.36 5.41 -1.79
N ARG A 109 -6.84 6.63 -1.65
CA ARG A 109 -7.62 7.86 -1.51
C ARG A 109 -8.53 8.13 -2.72
N ARG A 110 -8.08 7.80 -3.93
CA ARG A 110 -8.85 7.95 -5.18
C ARG A 110 -9.95 6.91 -5.33
N THR A 111 -9.67 5.66 -4.92
CA THR A 111 -10.63 4.56 -5.03
C THR A 111 -11.74 4.72 -3.98
N PHE A 112 -11.36 5.15 -2.78
CA PHE A 112 -12.27 5.37 -1.65
C PHE A 112 -12.34 6.86 -1.33
N ALA A 113 -13.03 7.62 -2.18
CA ALA A 113 -13.28 9.05 -1.99
C ALA A 113 -14.31 9.31 -0.86
N HIS A 114 -14.12 8.69 0.30
CA HIS A 114 -15.01 8.76 1.46
C HIS A 114 -14.25 9.31 2.67
N TYR A 115 -14.90 10.17 3.45
CA TYR A 115 -14.27 10.92 4.54
C TYR A 115 -13.67 10.00 5.62
N THR A 116 -14.30 8.87 5.94
CA THR A 116 -13.79 7.94 6.97
C THR A 116 -12.46 7.30 6.58
N VAL A 117 -12.33 6.86 5.32
CA VAL A 117 -11.09 6.27 4.80
C VAL A 117 -9.99 7.34 4.78
N ASN A 118 -10.33 8.55 4.33
CA ASN A 118 -9.40 9.67 4.33
C ASN A 118 -8.97 10.10 5.74
N GLY A 119 -9.87 10.02 6.72
CA GLY A 119 -9.56 10.27 8.12
C GLY A 119 -8.53 9.29 8.68
N PHE A 120 -8.68 7.99 8.40
CA PHE A 120 -7.67 6.99 8.78
C PHE A 120 -6.35 7.14 8.02
N ILE A 121 -6.38 7.58 6.75
CA ILE A 121 -5.16 7.94 6.02
C ILE A 121 -4.45 9.13 6.69
N ALA A 122 -5.20 10.16 7.10
CA ALA A 122 -4.66 11.32 7.82
C ALA A 122 -4.09 10.91 9.20
N GLN A 123 -4.68 9.93 9.87
CA GLN A 123 -4.09 9.36 11.09
C GLN A 123 -2.77 8.64 10.82
N ILE A 124 -2.65 7.89 9.73
CA ILE A 124 -1.36 7.29 9.34
C ILE A 124 -0.35 8.40 9.08
N GLU A 125 -0.72 9.44 8.32
CA GLU A 125 0.13 10.59 8.05
C GLU A 125 0.61 11.27 9.35
N HIS A 126 -0.29 11.48 10.31
CA HIS A 126 0.06 12.00 11.63
C HIS A 126 1.00 11.06 12.40
N LEU A 127 0.76 9.74 12.39
CA LEU A 127 1.67 8.77 13.01
C LEU A 127 3.05 8.73 12.36
N LEU A 128 3.17 9.15 11.10
CA LEU A 128 4.46 9.27 10.42
C LEU A 128 5.23 10.52 10.85
N THR A 129 4.57 11.54 11.40
CA THR A 129 5.21 12.77 11.88
C THR A 129 5.49 12.77 13.38
N THR A 130 5.09 11.73 14.11
CA THR A 130 5.37 11.63 15.55
C THR A 130 6.87 11.42 15.83
N PRO A 131 7.37 11.95 16.97
CA PRO A 131 8.78 11.78 17.34
C PRO A 131 9.16 10.30 17.45
N ASP A 132 8.31 9.44 18.01
CA ASP A 132 8.53 7.99 18.11
C ASP A 132 8.83 7.34 16.75
N MET A 133 8.10 7.75 15.69
CA MET A 133 8.33 7.22 14.35
C MET A 133 9.59 7.81 13.72
N GLN A 134 9.89 9.09 13.96
CA GLN A 134 11.13 9.71 13.49
C GLN A 134 12.35 9.06 14.14
N GLU A 135 12.28 8.72 15.43
CA GLU A 135 13.31 7.94 16.11
C GLU A 135 13.45 6.54 15.52
N ALA A 136 12.34 5.86 15.22
CA ALA A 136 12.38 4.54 14.57
C ALA A 136 13.07 4.63 13.19
N ILE A 137 12.74 5.66 12.39
CA ILE A 137 13.37 5.95 11.10
C ILE A 137 14.88 6.20 11.24
N ALA A 138 15.27 7.00 12.24
CA ALA A 138 16.68 7.30 12.50
C ALA A 138 17.46 6.04 12.91
N ARG A 139 16.86 5.15 13.72
CA ARG A 139 17.48 3.89 14.14
C ARG A 139 17.59 2.86 13.02
N ASN A 140 16.64 2.84 12.07
CA ASN A 140 16.61 1.85 11.00
C ASN A 140 16.42 2.47 9.60
N PRO A 141 17.50 2.59 8.79
CA PRO A 141 17.44 3.20 7.47
C PRO A 141 16.66 2.38 6.43
N ALA A 142 16.23 1.15 6.75
CA ALA A 142 15.34 0.37 5.89
C ALA A 142 13.88 0.87 5.96
N ILE A 143 13.47 1.48 7.07
CA ILE A 143 12.08 1.93 7.29
C ILE A 143 11.63 2.92 6.20
N PRO A 144 12.39 3.97 5.84
CA PRO A 144 12.00 4.88 4.75
C PRO A 144 11.74 4.18 3.41
N ARG A 145 12.48 3.10 3.10
CA ARG A 145 12.30 2.33 1.86
C ARG A 145 10.96 1.59 1.86
N ILE A 146 10.51 1.13 3.03
CA ILE A 146 9.23 0.45 3.22
C ILE A 146 8.08 1.48 3.28
N LEU A 147 8.31 2.67 3.84
CA LEU A 147 7.32 3.74 3.92
C LEU A 147 6.96 4.32 2.55
N ARG A 148 7.94 4.50 1.64
CA ARG A 148 7.68 5.05 0.28
C ARG A 148 6.49 4.39 -0.45
N PRO A 149 6.43 3.06 -0.63
CA PRO A 149 5.29 2.42 -1.29
C PRO A 149 4.00 2.53 -0.47
N LEU A 150 4.05 2.62 0.86
CA LEU A 150 2.88 2.82 1.71
C LEU A 150 2.32 4.23 1.53
N CYS A 151 3.17 5.26 1.63
CA CYS A 151 2.81 6.65 1.39
C CYS A 151 2.26 6.84 -0.03
N HIS A 152 2.91 6.26 -1.03
CA HIS A 152 2.42 6.31 -2.42
C HIS A 152 1.06 5.63 -2.60
N LEU A 153 0.80 4.51 -1.91
CA LEU A 153 -0.49 3.82 -1.95
C LEU A 153 -1.61 4.70 -1.33
N CYS A 154 -1.33 5.28 -0.17
CA CYS A 154 -2.25 6.12 0.58
C CYS A 154 -2.41 7.54 0.00
N GLY A 155 -1.44 7.99 -0.82
CA GLY A 155 -1.42 9.35 -1.36
C GLY A 155 -0.89 10.37 -0.37
N ILE A 156 -0.07 9.93 0.58
CA ILE A 156 0.62 10.76 1.55
C ILE A 156 1.90 11.25 0.89
N ASN A 157 2.15 12.56 0.93
CA ASN A 157 3.42 13.13 0.50
C ASN A 157 4.34 13.21 1.72
N PRO A 158 5.32 12.30 1.87
CA PRO A 158 6.22 12.38 3.00
C PRO A 158 7.04 13.66 2.91
N GLN A 159 7.23 14.35 4.03
CA GLN A 159 8.14 15.49 4.06
C GLN A 159 9.53 15.05 3.57
N PRO A 160 10.14 15.80 2.63
CA PRO A 160 11.30 15.33 1.88
C PRO A 160 12.54 15.11 2.75
N SER A 161 12.62 15.77 3.91
CA SER A 161 13.76 15.69 4.82
C SER A 161 13.86 14.35 5.56
N SER A 162 12.75 13.70 5.91
CA SER A 162 12.77 12.51 6.77
C SER A 162 12.87 11.18 6.00
N LEU A 163 12.42 11.12 4.74
CA LEU A 163 12.41 9.89 3.94
C LEU A 163 13.38 9.87 2.76
N CYS A 164 14.14 10.95 2.54
CA CYS A 164 15.29 10.90 1.68
C CYS A 164 16.42 10.25 2.48
N PRO A 165 16.86 9.02 2.14
CA PRO A 165 18.10 8.52 2.69
C PRO A 165 19.14 9.56 2.31
N ASN A 166 19.73 10.24 3.31
CA ASN A 166 20.76 11.26 3.13
C ASN A 166 21.63 10.81 1.97
N ALA A 167 21.42 11.47 0.83
CA ALA A 167 21.91 10.99 -0.45
C ALA A 167 23.40 11.27 -0.45
N SER A 168 24.13 10.42 0.27
CA SER A 168 25.54 10.23 0.18
C SER A 168 26.31 11.55 0.10
N ALA A 169 26.27 12.36 1.16
CA ALA A 169 27.29 13.39 1.36
C ALA A 169 28.72 12.79 1.32
N ASN A 170 28.82 11.47 1.55
CA ASN A 170 30.03 10.65 1.42
C ASN A 170 30.08 9.81 0.14
N ARG A 171 29.37 10.17 -0.94
CA ARG A 171 29.70 9.56 -2.24
C ARG A 171 31.02 10.21 -2.63
N ALA A 172 32.13 9.54 -2.32
CA ALA A 172 33.41 9.90 -2.87
C ALA A 172 33.18 10.17 -4.37
N PRO A 173 33.57 11.36 -4.88
CA PRO A 173 33.41 11.67 -6.29
C PRO A 173 34.03 10.51 -7.05
N ASN A 174 33.22 9.76 -7.79
CA ASN A 174 33.70 8.60 -8.55
C ASN A 174 34.82 9.12 -9.47
N PRO A 175 36.10 8.78 -9.24
CA PRO A 175 37.18 9.21 -10.09
C PRO A 175 37.19 8.24 -11.28
N HIS A 176 36.24 8.40 -12.18
CA HIS A 176 36.32 7.76 -13.48
C HIS A 176 36.45 8.85 -14.53
N PRO A 177 37.68 9.15 -15.00
CA PRO A 177 37.85 9.73 -16.32
C PRO A 177 37.21 8.75 -17.30
N ASN A 178 36.13 9.19 -17.93
CA ASN A 178 35.47 8.47 -19.00
C ASN A 178 36.48 8.40 -20.17
N PRO A 179 37.05 7.23 -20.54
CA PRO A 179 37.86 7.15 -21.73
C PRO A 179 36.96 7.46 -22.93
N SER A 180 37.33 8.52 -23.63
CA SER A 180 36.76 8.99 -24.90
C SER A 180 36.12 7.87 -25.71
N ARG A 181 34.79 7.88 -25.74
CA ARG A 181 34.00 6.99 -26.59
C ARG A 181 34.19 7.44 -28.03
N ASN A 182 34.97 6.67 -28.79
CA ASN A 182 35.26 6.91 -30.21
C ASN A 182 33.98 7.23 -31.03
N PRO A 183 33.94 8.34 -31.78
CA PRO A 183 32.92 8.59 -32.78
C PRO A 183 33.23 7.79 -34.05
N ARG A 184 32.49 6.71 -34.30
CA ARG A 184 32.35 6.06 -35.61
C ARG A 184 30.89 5.63 -35.72
N CYS A 185 30.13 5.84 -36.78
CA CYS A 185 30.29 6.46 -38.09
C CYS A 185 28.84 6.71 -38.56
N PRO A 186 28.45 7.86 -39.15
CA PRO A 186 27.11 8.05 -39.67
C PRO A 186 26.97 7.36 -41.03
N THR A 187 26.29 6.21 -41.09
CA THR A 187 25.80 5.67 -42.37
C THR A 187 24.42 6.25 -42.61
N SER A 188 24.40 7.30 -43.44
CA SER A 188 23.24 7.84 -44.10
C SER A 188 22.63 6.78 -45.02
N THR A 189 21.38 6.38 -44.78
CA THR A 189 20.52 5.88 -45.86
C THR A 189 19.15 6.54 -45.73
N ILE A 190 18.91 7.39 -46.72
CA ILE A 190 17.72 8.18 -47.00
C ILE A 190 16.66 7.24 -47.61
N ALA A 191 15.44 7.26 -47.07
CA ALA A 191 14.19 6.99 -47.78
C ALA A 191 13.03 7.41 -46.84
N ALA A 192 12.53 8.64 -46.93
CA ALA A 192 11.49 9.07 -47.87
C ALA A 192 10.22 8.21 -47.78
N SER A 193 9.27 8.64 -46.93
CA SER A 193 7.83 8.52 -47.21
C SER A 193 7.05 9.49 -46.33
N ALA A 194 6.67 10.60 -46.96
CA ALA A 194 5.69 11.54 -46.47
C ALA A 194 4.30 10.88 -46.49
N ILE A 195 3.64 10.79 -45.34
CA ILE A 195 2.19 10.64 -45.28
C ILE A 195 1.68 11.70 -44.30
N SER A 196 1.21 12.78 -44.90
CA SER A 196 0.41 13.84 -44.32
C SER A 196 -0.75 13.26 -43.52
N SER A 197 -0.94 13.70 -42.28
CA SER A 197 -2.17 13.46 -41.53
C SER A 197 -2.73 14.79 -41.00
N PRO A 198 -4.05 15.02 -41.16
CA PRO A 198 -4.67 16.33 -41.08
C PRO A 198 -4.87 16.81 -39.63
N THR A 199 -4.74 18.12 -39.48
CA THR A 199 -5.01 18.93 -38.30
C THR A 199 -6.48 18.80 -37.87
N PRO A 200 -6.80 18.54 -36.59
CA PRO A 200 -8.17 18.63 -36.09
C PRO A 200 -8.59 20.09 -35.86
N PRO A 201 -9.87 20.45 -36.08
CA PRO A 201 -10.36 21.81 -35.93
C PRO A 201 -10.45 22.24 -34.46
N THR A 202 -9.90 23.41 -34.19
CA THR A 202 -10.05 24.21 -32.98
C THR A 202 -11.52 24.49 -32.70
N ARG A 203 -12.07 23.85 -31.67
CA ARG A 203 -13.46 24.06 -31.23
C ARG A 203 -13.50 25.25 -30.28
N ALA A 204 -14.15 26.33 -30.73
CA ALA A 204 -14.39 27.54 -29.95
C ALA A 204 -15.13 27.21 -28.64
N ILE A 205 -14.58 27.68 -27.53
CA ILE A 205 -15.17 27.56 -26.20
C ILE A 205 -16.28 28.60 -26.10
N SER A 206 -17.52 28.12 -26.19
CA SER A 206 -18.73 28.92 -26.01
C SER A 206 -18.95 29.19 -24.52
N SER A 207 -18.88 30.46 -24.15
CA SER A 207 -19.13 31.01 -22.82
C SER A 207 -20.59 30.74 -22.41
N ARG A 208 -20.83 29.65 -21.67
CA ARG A 208 -22.14 29.36 -21.10
C ARG A 208 -22.24 30.00 -19.72
N SER A 209 -23.03 31.07 -19.65
CA SER A 209 -23.53 31.74 -18.46
C SER A 209 -24.16 30.75 -17.48
N ILE A 210 -23.73 30.82 -16.23
CA ILE A 210 -24.25 30.04 -15.10
C ILE A 210 -25.45 30.80 -14.54
N PRO A 211 -26.67 30.22 -14.48
CA PRO A 211 -27.80 30.83 -13.80
C PRO A 211 -27.65 30.76 -12.27
N PRO A 212 -28.17 31.75 -11.52
CA PRO A 212 -28.18 31.74 -10.06
C PRO A 212 -29.11 30.65 -9.52
N ALA A 213 -28.69 30.01 -8.43
CA ALA A 213 -29.43 28.93 -7.76
C ALA A 213 -30.69 29.46 -7.06
N PRO A 214 -31.84 28.77 -7.16
CA PRO A 214 -33.02 29.09 -6.36
C PRO A 214 -32.89 28.57 -4.93
N HIS A 215 -33.17 29.45 -3.99
CA HIS A 215 -33.40 29.14 -2.58
C HIS A 215 -34.77 28.48 -2.41
N SER A 216 -34.81 27.25 -1.91
CA SER A 216 -36.02 26.60 -1.36
C SER A 216 -35.58 25.61 -0.30
N ALA A 217 -35.83 25.90 0.98
CA ALA A 217 -37.05 25.61 1.71
C ALA A 217 -36.99 24.23 2.38
N THR A 218 -36.71 24.29 3.68
CA THR A 218 -36.76 23.18 4.63
C THR A 218 -38.22 22.75 4.83
N THR A 219 -38.57 21.55 4.36
CA THR A 219 -39.79 20.85 4.77
C THR A 219 -39.42 19.69 5.69
N GLN A 220 -39.77 19.84 6.96
CA GLN A 220 -39.95 18.74 7.91
C GLN A 220 -41.20 17.95 7.47
N SER A 221 -41.05 16.64 7.27
CA SER A 221 -42.16 15.68 7.18
C SER A 221 -41.58 14.29 7.50
N GLU A 222 -41.76 13.81 8.72
CA GLU A 222 -42.92 13.03 9.19
C GLU A 222 -42.83 11.54 8.80
N ASN A 223 -42.25 10.79 9.74
CA ASN A 223 -42.86 9.60 10.33
C ASN A 223 -43.71 8.70 9.41
N ARG A 224 -43.11 7.64 8.84
CA ARG A 224 -43.84 6.37 8.59
C ARG A 224 -42.98 5.15 8.88
N LYS A 225 -43.28 4.57 10.04
CA LYS A 225 -42.98 3.20 10.46
C LYS A 225 -43.74 2.25 9.52
N ASN A 226 -43.04 1.36 8.82
CA ASN A 226 -43.66 0.28 8.05
C ASN A 226 -42.85 -1.01 8.26
N PRO A 227 -43.41 -2.05 8.92
CA PRO A 227 -42.80 -3.36 9.03
C PRO A 227 -43.35 -4.27 7.93
N ALA A 228 -42.52 -4.61 6.94
CA ALA A 228 -42.90 -5.59 5.94
C ALA A 228 -41.72 -6.49 5.54
N ASP A 229 -41.86 -7.74 6.00
CA ASP A 229 -41.61 -9.00 5.28
C ASP A 229 -40.17 -9.40 4.87
N PRO A 230 -39.55 -10.38 5.58
CA PRO A 230 -38.25 -10.93 5.23
C PRO A 230 -38.41 -12.24 4.43
N ARG A 231 -39.02 -12.22 3.25
CA ARG A 231 -38.99 -13.39 2.35
C ARG A 231 -38.78 -12.99 0.89
N HIS A 232 -37.80 -13.67 0.30
CA HIS A 232 -37.49 -13.73 -1.15
C HIS A 232 -36.53 -12.68 -1.74
N PHE A 233 -35.22 -12.89 -1.50
CA PHE A 233 -34.22 -12.81 -2.57
C PHE A 233 -33.08 -13.81 -2.31
N ARG A 234 -33.32 -15.11 -2.58
CA ARG A 234 -32.23 -16.06 -2.79
C ARG A 234 -31.73 -15.89 -4.22
N THR A 235 -30.76 -15.01 -4.42
CA THR A 235 -29.99 -15.00 -5.67
C THR A 235 -28.84 -16.01 -5.59
N PRO A 236 -28.51 -16.72 -6.69
CA PRO A 236 -27.43 -17.70 -6.75
C PRO A 236 -26.02 -17.08 -6.80
N LYS A 237 -25.81 -15.93 -6.15
CA LYS A 237 -24.50 -15.27 -5.99
C LYS A 237 -23.82 -15.56 -4.63
N SER A 238 -24.51 -16.31 -3.76
CA SER A 238 -24.12 -16.58 -2.36
C SER A 238 -22.86 -17.47 -2.21
N LEU A 239 -22.61 -18.41 -3.12
CA LEU A 239 -21.47 -19.34 -2.99
C LEU A 239 -20.10 -18.66 -3.20
N ARG A 240 -20.00 -17.67 -4.09
CA ARG A 240 -18.75 -16.90 -4.27
C ARG A 240 -18.45 -16.01 -3.07
N TYR A 241 -19.49 -15.49 -2.40
CA TYR A 241 -19.34 -14.64 -1.21
C TYR A 241 -18.97 -15.44 0.04
N ARG A 242 -19.47 -16.69 0.17
CA ARG A 242 -19.12 -17.60 1.28
C ARG A 242 -17.64 -18.00 1.26
N ASN A 243 -17.09 -18.38 0.10
CA ASN A 243 -15.66 -18.70 -0.02
C ASN A 243 -14.78 -17.46 0.23
N TYR A 244 -15.24 -16.26 -0.13
CA TYR A 244 -14.51 -15.03 0.14
C TYR A 244 -14.52 -14.61 1.61
N LEU A 245 -15.66 -14.79 2.30
CA LEU A 245 -15.76 -14.62 3.76
C LEU A 245 -14.91 -15.65 4.50
N ILE A 246 -14.75 -16.86 3.97
CA ILE A 246 -13.82 -17.86 4.51
C ILE A 246 -12.38 -17.41 4.30
N VAL A 247 -11.99 -16.91 3.12
CA VAL A 247 -10.64 -16.36 2.89
C VAL A 247 -10.36 -15.16 3.80
N MET A 248 -11.32 -14.24 3.97
CA MET A 248 -11.19 -13.10 4.88
C MET A 248 -11.17 -13.54 6.35
N ARG A 249 -11.96 -14.54 6.75
CA ARG A 249 -11.88 -15.13 8.09
C ARG A 249 -10.56 -15.86 8.33
N VAL A 250 -10.04 -16.60 7.36
CA VAL A 250 -8.74 -17.29 7.48
C VAL A 250 -7.60 -16.26 7.57
N PHE A 251 -7.68 -15.15 6.84
CA PHE A 251 -6.73 -14.03 6.96
C PHE A 251 -6.82 -13.28 8.30
N HIS A 252 -7.99 -13.24 8.94
CA HIS A 252 -8.19 -12.59 10.24
C HIS A 252 -8.03 -13.52 11.45
N ALA A 253 -8.24 -14.83 11.28
CA ALA A 253 -8.23 -15.82 12.37
C ALA A 253 -6.86 -16.46 12.59
N ASN A 254 -5.90 -16.28 11.68
CA ASN A 254 -4.50 -16.66 11.89
C ASN A 254 -3.64 -15.40 12.09
N PRO A 255 -3.59 -14.82 13.31
CA PRO A 255 -2.43 -14.00 13.64
C PRO A 255 -1.16 -14.85 13.41
N PRO A 256 -0.05 -14.28 12.94
CA PRO A 256 1.20 -15.02 12.91
C PRO A 256 1.48 -15.49 14.34
N GLY A 257 1.30 -16.79 14.57
CA GLY A 257 1.66 -17.41 15.84
C GLY A 257 3.10 -17.04 16.16
N PRO A 258 3.46 -16.89 17.45
CA PRO A 258 4.82 -16.56 17.85
C PRO A 258 5.76 -17.52 17.13
N ARG A 259 6.55 -17.00 16.18
CA ARG A 259 7.61 -17.77 15.56
C ARG A 259 8.45 -18.26 16.72
N HIS A 260 8.45 -19.57 16.95
CA HIS A 260 9.27 -20.22 17.95
C HIS A 260 10.67 -19.63 17.83
N GLN A 261 11.02 -18.75 18.77
CA GLN A 261 12.41 -18.41 19.02
C GLN A 261 13.02 -19.75 19.38
N ARG A 262 13.84 -20.30 18.46
CA ARG A 262 14.76 -21.37 18.79
C ARG A 262 15.58 -20.84 19.96
N LEU A 263 15.20 -21.24 21.17
CA LEU A 263 16.04 -21.17 22.34
C LEU A 263 17.25 -22.05 22.03
N ASP A 264 18.35 -21.41 21.60
CA ASP A 264 19.67 -22.00 21.58
C ASP A 264 20.07 -22.30 23.04
N ARG A 265 19.59 -23.44 23.53
CA ARG A 265 20.09 -24.09 24.75
C ARG A 265 21.38 -24.81 24.38
N SER A 266 22.52 -24.12 24.36
CA SER A 266 23.83 -24.75 24.61
C SER A 266 24.96 -23.71 24.63
N ARG A 267 25.21 -23.13 25.80
CA ARG A 267 26.58 -22.82 26.23
C ARG A 267 26.73 -23.19 27.71
N PRO A 268 27.45 -24.27 28.04
CA PRO A 268 27.92 -24.46 29.40
C PRO A 268 28.99 -23.40 29.67
N TYR A 269 28.89 -22.75 30.83
CA TYR A 269 29.99 -21.99 31.40
C TYR A 269 31.07 -22.98 31.86
N ALA A 270 32.31 -22.72 31.45
CA ALA A 270 33.53 -23.18 32.10
C ALA A 270 34.20 -21.96 32.73
#